data_AF-X1DLQ4-F1
#
_entry.id   AF-X1DLQ4-F1
#
_cell.length_a   1.000
_cell.length_b   1.000
_cell.length_c   1.000
_cell.angle_alpha   90.00
_cell.angle_beta   90.00
_cell.angle_gamma   90.00
#
_symmetry.space_group_name_H-M   'P 1'
#
loop_
_entity.id
_entity.type
_entity.pdbx_description
1 polymer ?
#
loop_
_entity_poly.entity_id
_entity_poly.type
_entity_poly.pdbx_seq_one_letter_code
_entity_poly.pdbx_strand_id
1 'polypeptide(L)' 'LNNIRDGYSKATDILPKKMFQVAKEGFRAGKAIPFEDLMKDYYALRGWDENGAPTKETMERLNLA' A
#
# COMPACT_ATOMS: atom_id res chain seq x y z
N LEU A 1 -14.58 0.47 1.56
CA LEU A 1 -15.08 1.12 0.31
C LEU A 1 -15.21 2.62 0.43
N ASN A 2 -15.65 3.18 1.56
CA ASN A 2 -15.86 4.64 1.72
C ASN A 2 -14.66 5.47 1.25
N ASN A 3 -13.43 5.13 1.66
CA ASN A 3 -12.24 5.85 1.20
C ASN A 3 -12.09 5.83 -0.34
N ILE A 4 -12.34 4.70 -1.01
CA ILE A 4 -12.26 4.60 -2.47
C ILE A 4 -13.34 5.46 -3.13
N ARG A 5 -14.57 5.42 -2.60
CA ARG A 5 -15.68 6.29 -3.04
C ARG A 5 -15.31 7.77 -2.89
N ASP A 6 -14.61 8.10 -1.81
CA ASP A 6 -14.20 9.47 -1.48
C ASP A 6 -12.91 9.88 -2.23
N GLY A 7 -12.41 9.06 -3.15
CA GLY A 7 -11.31 9.38 -4.07
C GLY A 7 -9.91 8.93 -3.64
N TYR A 8 -9.81 8.17 -2.54
CA TYR A 8 -8.52 7.61 -2.10
C TYR A 8 -8.16 6.37 -2.92
N SER A 9 -6.86 6.22 -3.21
CA SER A 9 -6.32 5.15 -4.04
C SER A 9 -4.85 4.89 -3.68
N LYS A 10 -4.18 4.01 -4.43
CA LYS A 10 -2.72 3.85 -4.36
C LYS A 10 -1.94 5.17 -4.34
N ALA A 11 -2.44 6.22 -5.01
CA ALA A 11 -1.78 7.53 -5.01
C ALA A 11 -1.75 8.21 -3.63
N THR A 12 -2.72 7.90 -2.77
CA THR A 12 -2.79 8.40 -1.39
C THR A 12 -2.12 7.48 -0.37
N ASP A 13 -1.87 6.23 -0.73
CA ASP A 13 -1.16 5.24 0.09
C ASP A 13 0.35 5.46 0.01
N ILE A 14 0.82 6.60 0.52
CA ILE A 14 2.23 6.98 0.53
C ILE A 14 2.72 7.33 1.93
N LEU A 15 3.98 7.03 2.22
CA LEU A 15 4.63 7.43 3.45
C LEU A 15 5.14 8.89 3.37
N PRO A 16 5.40 9.55 4.51
CA PRO A 16 6.09 10.82 4.51
C PRO A 16 7.45 10.72 3.79
N LYS A 17 7.82 11.77 3.05
CA LYS A 17 9.07 11.83 2.26
C LYS A 17 10.32 11.44 3.05
N LYS A 18 10.33 11.68 4.37
CA LYS A 18 11.44 11.32 5.26
C LYS A 18 11.72 9.81 5.28
N MET A 19 10.70 8.97 5.12
CA MET A 19 10.84 7.51 5.15
C MET A 19 11.58 6.94 3.94
N PHE A 20 11.60 7.68 2.83
CA PHE A 20 12.35 7.34 1.61
C PHE A 20 13.79 7.84 1.63
N GLN A 21 14.15 8.68 2.62
CA GLN A 21 15.52 9.16 2.75
C GLN A 21 16.39 8.08 3.38
N VAL A 22 17.53 7.82 2.76
CA VAL A 22 18.54 6.92 3.29
C VAL A 22 19.08 7.44 4.62
N ALA A 23 19.15 6.56 5.62
CA ALA A 23 19.78 6.90 6.88
C ALA A 23 21.28 7.14 6.67
N LYS A 24 21.80 8.21 7.29
CA LYS A 24 23.22 8.56 7.22
C LYS A 24 24.08 7.65 8.11
N GLU A 25 23.54 7.24 9.25
CA GLU A 25 24.28 6.55 10.32
C GLU A 25 23.40 5.49 11.00
N GLY A 26 24.02 4.61 11.79
CA GLY A 26 23.36 3.53 12.53
C GLY A 26 23.09 2.26 11.71
N PHE A 27 22.36 1.30 12.29
CA PHE A 27 22.15 -0.04 11.71
C PHE A 27 21.48 -0.03 10.33
N ARG A 28 20.72 1.03 10.01
CA ARG A 28 20.04 1.21 8.72
C ARG A 28 20.78 2.14 7.76
N ALA A 29 22.01 2.56 8.08
CA ALA A 29 22.80 3.42 7.22
C ALA A 29 22.87 2.86 5.78
N GLY A 30 22.69 3.72 4.78
CA GLY A 30 22.73 3.31 3.38
C GLY A 30 21.45 2.64 2.84
N LYS A 31 20.45 2.36 3.69
CA LYS A 31 19.24 1.62 3.28
C LYS A 31 18.02 2.53 3.16
N ALA A 32 17.36 2.48 2.00
CA ALA A 32 16.00 3.00 1.79
C ALA A 32 14.95 1.88 1.97
N ILE A 33 13.69 2.25 2.15
CA ILE A 33 12.58 1.29 2.23
C ILE A 33 12.15 0.90 0.80
N PRO A 34 12.04 -0.39 0.45
CA PRO A 34 11.49 -0.84 -0.83
C PRO A 34 9.95 -0.74 -0.80
N PHE A 35 9.43 0.49 -0.76
CA PHE A 35 8.02 0.74 -0.47
C PHE A 35 7.08 0.17 -1.54
N GLU A 36 7.43 0.29 -2.81
CA GLU A 36 6.57 -0.17 -3.91
C GLU A 36 6.36 -1.69 -3.88
N ASP A 37 7.43 -2.45 -3.66
CA ASP A 37 7.36 -3.91 -3.52
C ASP A 37 6.53 -4.30 -2.30
N LEU A 38 6.74 -3.65 -1.15
CA LEU A 38 5.97 -3.88 0.06
C LEU A 38 4.47 -3.60 -0.13
N MET A 39 4.12 -2.54 -0.86
CA MET A 39 2.72 -2.21 -1.14
C MET A 39 2.09 -3.21 -2.11
N LYS A 40 2.83 -3.69 -3.10
CA LYS A 40 2.37 -4.73 -4.02
C LYS A 40 2.07 -6.03 -3.27
N ASP A 41 2.97 -6.46 -2.39
CA ASP A 41 2.76 -7.65 -1.55
C ASP A 41 1.56 -7.46 -0.62
N TYR A 42 1.44 -6.28 -0.01
CA TYR A 42 0.32 -5.96 0.87
C TYR A 42 -1.03 -6.03 0.15
N TYR A 43 -1.16 -5.46 -1.06
CA TYR A 43 -2.39 -5.55 -1.84
C TYR A 43 -2.70 -6.98 -2.26
N ALA A 44 -1.71 -7.74 -2.70
CA ALA A 44 -1.90 -9.15 -3.06
C ALA A 44 -2.42 -9.98 -1.86
N LEU A 45 -1.82 -9.83 -0.69
CA LEU A 45 -2.25 -10.51 0.54
C LEU A 45 -3.67 -10.12 0.99
N ARG A 46 -4.09 -8.89 0.67
CA ARG A 46 -5.43 -8.39 0.98
C ARG A 46 -6.49 -8.78 -0.05
N GLY A 47 -6.07 -9.37 -1.18
CA GLY A 47 -6.94 -9.61 -2.34
C GLY A 47 -7.42 -8.30 -2.96
N TRP A 48 -6.53 -7.32 -3.00
CA TRP A 48 -6.74 -6.00 -3.61
C TRP A 48 -6.00 -5.93 -4.94
N ASP A 49 -6.50 -5.09 -5.84
CA ASP A 49 -5.87 -4.81 -7.12
C ASP A 49 -4.71 -3.82 -7.00
N GLU A 50 -4.05 -3.55 -8.13
CA GLU A 50 -2.91 -2.64 -8.20
C GLU A 50 -3.26 -1.17 -7.91
N ASN A 51 -4.55 -0.81 -7.89
CA ASN A 51 -5.03 0.52 -7.56
C ASN A 51 -5.34 0.68 -6.06
N GLY A 52 -5.18 -0.39 -5.27
CA GLY A 52 -5.49 -0.41 -3.84
C GLY A 52 -6.98 -0.65 -3.55
N ALA A 53 -7.73 -1.24 -4.49
CA ALA A 53 -9.14 -1.56 -4.32
C ALA A 53 -9.38 -3.07 -4.12
N PRO A 54 -10.28 -3.49 -3.22
CA PRO A 54 -10.65 -4.90 -3.11
C PRO A 54 -11.19 -5.46 -4.44
N THR A 55 -10.74 -6.65 -4.82
CA THR A 55 -11.28 -7.34 -6.01
C THR A 55 -12.73 -7.79 -5.78
N LYS A 56 -13.47 -8.06 -6.86
CA LYS A 56 -14.85 -8.58 -6.76
C LYS A 56 -14.93 -9.86 -5.93
N GLU A 57 -13.97 -10.78 -6.12
CA GLU A 57 -13.87 -12.01 -5.35
C GLU A 57 -13.70 -11.73 -3.85
N THR A 58 -12.83 -10.78 -3.49
CA THR A 58 -12.66 -10.37 -2.09
C THR A 58 -13.93 -9.74 -1.51
N MET A 59 -14.65 -8.96 -2.31
CA MET A 59 -15.92 -8.34 -1.92
C MET A 59 -17.03 -9.37 -1.67
N GLU A 60 -17.16 -10.36 -2.55
CA GLU A 60 -18.09 -11.49 -2.39
C GLU A 60 -17.73 -12.32 -1.16
N ARG A 61 -16.46 -12.70 -0.99
CA ARG A 61 -15.96 -13.48 0.16
C ARG A 61 -16.25 -12.79 1.50
N LEU A 62 -16.23 -11.46 1.52
CA LEU A 62 -16.46 -10.66 2.72
C LEU A 62 -17.92 -10.24 2.91
N ASN A 63 -18.85 -10.65 2.03
CA ASN A 63 -20.25 -10.23 2.02
C ASN A 63 -20.42 -8.69 1.96
N LEU A 64 -19.61 -8.04 1.12
CA LEU A 64 -19.65 -6.60 0.89
C LEU A 64 -20.08 -6.22 -0.53
N ALA A 65 -20.40 -7.24 -1.35
CA ALA A 65 -20.85 -7.09 -2.74
C ALA A 65 -22.21 -6.41 -2.86
#